data_AF-A0A7K2L0G6-F1
#
_entry.id   AF-A0A7K2L0G6-F1
#
_cell.length_a   1.000
_cell.length_b   1.000
_cell.length_c   1.000
_cell.angle_alpha   90.00
_cell.angle_beta   90.00
_cell.angle_gamma   90.00
#
_symmetry.space_group_name_H-M   'P 1'
#
loop_
_entity.id
_entity.type
_entity.pdbx_description
1 polymer ?
#
loop_
_entity_poly.entity_id
_entity_poly.type
_entity_poly.pdbx_seq_one_letter_code
_entity_poly.pdbx_strand_id
1 'polypeptide(L)'
;MDLPVMPPVKPMLAKSVKRIPPGMQYEAKWDGFRAIVHRDGPELVIGSRTGKPLTRYFPELVEALAARLPERCVVDGEIVVEHGGRLDFDRLSER
;
A
#
# COMPACT_ATOMS: atom_id res chain seq x y z
N MET A 1 10.94 -10.13 11.50
CA MET A 1 9.96 -9.05 11.79
C MET A 1 9.62 -8.94 13.27
N ASP A 2 10.26 -8.00 13.95
CA ASP A 2 9.82 -7.38 15.20
C ASP A 2 9.34 -5.96 14.88
N LEU A 3 8.02 -5.72 14.82
CA LEU A 3 7.46 -4.48 14.31
C LEU A 3 6.52 -3.80 15.31
N PRO A 4 6.35 -2.45 15.22
CA PRO A 4 5.40 -1.72 16.06
C PRO A 4 3.97 -2.26 15.97
N VAL A 5 3.62 -2.88 14.83
CA VAL A 5 2.37 -3.62 14.65
C VAL A 5 2.67 -4.95 13.95
N MET A 6 2.24 -6.06 14.54
CA MET A 6 2.48 -7.39 14.02
C MET A 6 1.30 -7.91 13.20
N PRO A 7 1.51 -8.57 12.05
CA PRO A 7 0.44 -9.23 11.32
C PRO A 7 -0.19 -10.36 12.17
N PRO A 8 -1.50 -10.63 12.02
CA PRO A 8 -2.41 -10.02 11.04
C PRO A 8 -2.98 -8.68 11.53
N VAL A 9 -2.68 -7.59 10.80
CA VAL A 9 -3.35 -6.30 10.93
C VAL A 9 -4.34 -6.18 9.80
N LYS A 10 -5.63 -6.08 10.13
CA LYS A 10 -6.66 -5.85 9.12
C LYS A 10 -6.67 -4.37 8.74
N PRO A 11 -6.61 -4.01 7.45
CA PRO A 11 -6.66 -2.62 7.03
C PRO A 11 -7.99 -1.97 7.44
N MET A 12 -7.92 -0.72 7.89
CA MET A 12 -9.12 0.05 8.23
C MET A 12 -9.98 0.29 6.97
N LEU A 13 -11.29 0.09 7.07
CA LEU A 13 -12.20 0.28 5.95
C LEU A 13 -12.87 1.66 6.01
N ALA A 14 -13.02 2.29 4.85
CA ALA A 14 -13.76 3.53 4.71
C ALA A 14 -15.27 3.27 4.63
N LYS A 15 -16.07 4.20 5.18
CA LYS A 15 -17.52 4.22 5.03
C LYS A 15 -17.90 5.18 3.90
N SER A 16 -18.70 4.71 2.94
CA SER A 16 -19.23 5.57 1.87
C SER A 16 -20.20 6.61 2.44
N VAL A 17 -20.04 7.87 2.02
CA VAL A 17 -20.85 9.02 2.43
C VAL A 17 -21.31 9.79 1.20
N LYS A 18 -22.50 10.40 1.29
CA LYS A 18 -23.08 11.18 0.17
C LYS A 18 -22.39 12.53 -0.06
N ARG A 19 -21.72 13.07 0.95
CA ARG A 19 -21.03 14.37 0.92
C ARG A 19 -19.74 14.27 1.72
N ILE A 20 -18.70 14.93 1.23
CA ILE A 20 -17.43 15.05 1.93
C ILE A 20 -17.64 15.96 3.16
N PRO A 21 -17.40 15.48 4.38
CA PRO A 21 -17.55 16.28 5.60
C PRO A 21 -16.46 17.38 5.67
N PRO A 22 -16.78 18.60 6.15
CA PRO A 22 -15.79 19.67 6.32
C PRO A 22 -14.87 19.41 7.52
N GLY A 23 -13.71 20.07 7.55
CA GLY A 23 -12.80 20.08 8.71
C GLY A 23 -12.04 18.76 8.92
N MET A 24 -11.78 18.01 7.85
CA MET A 24 -11.01 16.75 7.91
C MET A 24 -9.72 16.83 7.10
N GLN A 25 -8.89 15.80 7.20
CA GLN A 25 -7.81 15.54 6.24
C GLN A 25 -8.41 14.80 5.05
N TYR A 26 -7.99 15.16 3.84
CA TYR A 26 -8.51 14.58 2.60
C TYR A 26 -7.35 14.01 1.79
N GLU A 27 -7.52 12.78 1.35
CA GLU A 27 -6.61 12.12 0.42
C GLU A 27 -7.38 11.73 -0.83
N ALA A 28 -6.69 11.73 -1.98
CA ALA A 28 -7.28 11.22 -3.21
C ALA A 28 -7.56 9.72 -3.07
N LYS A 29 -8.74 9.29 -3.49
CA LYS A 29 -9.05 7.86 -3.58
C LYS A 29 -8.45 7.32 -4.86
N TRP A 30 -7.40 6.54 -4.72
CA TRP A 30 -6.77 5.82 -5.83
C TRP A 30 -7.51 4.50 -6.12
N ASP A 31 -7.49 4.08 -7.38
CA ASP A 31 -7.96 2.75 -7.80
C ASP A 31 -6.74 1.89 -8.11
N GLY A 32 -6.40 0.98 -7.19
CA GLY A 32 -5.18 0.19 -7.24
C GLY A 32 -5.25 -1.08 -6.40
N PHE A 33 -4.07 -1.58 -6.02
CA PHE A 33 -3.95 -2.66 -5.04
C PHE A 33 -3.57 -2.11 -3.68
N ARG A 34 -4.51 -2.13 -2.75
CA ARG A 34 -4.21 -1.85 -1.35
C ARG A 34 -3.18 -2.84 -0.80
N ALA A 35 -2.08 -2.29 -0.32
CA ALA A 35 -0.91 -3.03 0.15
C ALA A 35 -0.46 -2.54 1.53
N ILE A 36 -0.13 -3.51 2.39
CA ILE A 36 0.48 -3.26 3.68
C ILE A 36 1.95 -3.67 3.59
N VAL A 37 2.83 -2.68 3.72
CA VAL A 37 4.28 -2.85 3.70
C VAL A 37 4.77 -3.02 5.12
N HIS A 38 5.46 -4.12 5.38
CA HIS A 38 6.13 -4.40 6.64
C HIS A 38 7.64 -4.34 6.39
N ARG A 39 8.34 -3.47 7.10
CA ARG A 39 9.79 -3.34 6.97
C ARG A 39 10.47 -3.44 8.33
N ASP A 40 11.37 -4.41 8.45
CA ASP A 40 12.22 -4.67 9.62
C ASP A 40 13.69 -4.75 9.18
N GLY A 41 14.40 -3.63 9.28
CA GLY A 41 15.75 -3.44 8.76
C GLY A 41 15.80 -3.69 7.24
N PRO A 42 16.60 -4.69 6.78
CA PRO A 42 16.67 -5.08 5.37
C PRO A 42 15.50 -5.98 4.92
N GLU A 43 14.73 -6.55 5.85
CA GLU A 43 13.59 -7.41 5.52
C GLU A 43 12.38 -6.53 5.16
N LEU A 44 11.87 -6.65 3.92
CA LEU A 44 10.68 -5.93 3.46
C LEU A 44 9.69 -6.90 2.81
N VAL A 45 8.44 -6.86 3.29
CA VAL A 45 7.34 -7.67 2.76
C VAL A 45 6.16 -6.78 2.40
N ILE A 46 5.60 -7.01 1.23
CA ILE A 46 4.39 -6.37 0.74
C ILE A 46 3.26 -7.41 0.79
N GLY A 47 2.22 -7.13 1.57
CA GLY A 47 1.04 -7.98 1.68
C GLY A 47 -0.22 -7.29 1.15
N SER A 48 -1.14 -8.03 0.53
CA SER A 48 -2.44 -7.49 0.14
C SER A 48 -3.35 -7.28 1.35
N ARG A 49 -4.48 -6.61 1.15
CA ARG A 49 -5.56 -6.49 2.16
C ARG A 49 -5.97 -7.82 2.81
N THR A 50 -5.88 -8.93 2.08
CA THR A 50 -6.26 -10.28 2.58
C THR A 50 -5.04 -11.11 3.02
N GLY A 51 -3.86 -10.49 3.16
CA GLY A 51 -2.63 -11.17 3.55
C GLY A 51 -1.97 -12.00 2.44
N LYS A 52 -2.38 -11.85 1.17
CA LYS A 52 -1.68 -12.53 0.07
C LYS A 52 -0.32 -11.87 -0.15
N PRO A 53 0.76 -12.63 -0.34
CA PRO A 53 2.08 -12.05 -0.59
C PRO A 53 2.09 -11.35 -1.96
N LEU A 54 2.43 -10.06 -1.96
CA LEU A 54 2.58 -9.23 -3.17
C LEU A 54 4.05 -8.98 -3.52
N THR A 55 4.99 -9.19 -2.59
CA THR A 55 6.42 -8.88 -2.75
C THR A 55 7.02 -9.31 -4.09
N ARG A 56 6.77 -10.57 -4.51
CA ARG A 56 7.34 -11.13 -5.74
C ARG A 56 6.86 -10.47 -7.04
N TYR A 57 5.70 -9.81 -6.99
CA TYR A 57 5.06 -9.20 -8.16
C TYR A 57 5.54 -7.76 -8.40
N PHE A 58 6.12 -7.14 -7.36
CA PHE A 58 6.57 -5.74 -7.37
C PHE A 58 8.01 -5.60 -6.85
N PRO A 59 9.00 -6.31 -7.44
CA PRO A 59 10.40 -6.22 -7.00
C PRO A 59 10.95 -4.80 -7.05
N GLU A 60 10.53 -3.98 -8.01
CA GLU A 60 10.91 -2.57 -8.13
C GLU A 60 10.44 -1.72 -6.94
N LEU A 61 9.28 -2.06 -6.36
CA LEU A 61 8.79 -1.39 -5.17
C LEU A 61 9.57 -1.80 -3.93
N VAL A 62 10.03 -3.05 -3.84
CA VAL A 62 10.85 -3.51 -2.71
C VAL A 62 12.11 -2.65 -2.58
N GLU A 63 12.84 -2.47 -3.68
CA GLU A 63 14.05 -1.66 -3.71
C GLU A 63 13.76 -0.19 -3.37
N ALA A 64 12.76 0.41 -4.05
CA ALA A 64 12.42 1.81 -3.83
C ALA A 64 11.93 2.10 -2.41
N LEU A 65 11.15 1.20 -1.80
CA LEU A 65 10.65 1.34 -0.44
C LEU A 65 11.75 1.13 0.59
N ALA A 66 12.67 0.18 0.37
CA ALA A 66 13.84 -0.02 1.22
C ALA A 66 14.78 1.21 1.23
N ALA A 67 14.86 1.94 0.12
CA ALA A 67 15.66 3.16 0.06
C ALA A 67 15.00 4.38 0.74
N ARG A 68 13.66 4.40 0.89
CA ARG A 68 12.90 5.63 1.23
C ARG A 68 12.15 5.57 2.56
N LEU A 69 11.76 4.38 3.02
CA LEU A 69 11.05 4.24 4.29
C LEU A 69 12.04 4.23 5.47
N PRO A 70 11.57 4.48 6.71
CA PRO A 70 12.33 4.15 7.92
C PRO A 70 12.66 2.66 7.98
N GLU A 71 13.75 2.29 8.65
CA GLU A 71 14.19 0.90 8.74
C GLU A 71 13.20 -0.01 9.48
N ARG A 72 12.37 0.54 10.38
CA ARG A 72 11.40 -0.23 11.16
C ARG A 72 10.03 0.45 11.12
N CYS A 73 9.16 0.00 10.21
CA CYS A 73 7.84 0.59 10.04
C CYS A 73 6.81 -0.37 9.42
N VAL A 74 5.54 0.00 9.58
CA VAL A 74 4.42 -0.59 8.83
C VAL A 74 3.70 0.56 8.11
N VAL A 75 3.46 0.41 6.81
CA VAL A 75 2.81 1.43 5.98
C VAL A 75 1.60 0.81 5.26
N ASP A 76 0.47 1.51 5.30
CA ASP A 76 -0.74 1.20 4.53
C ASP A 76 -0.81 2.16 3.34
N GLY A 77 -0.96 1.64 2.13
CA GLY A 77 -0.99 2.46 0.93
C GLY A 77 -1.60 1.73 -0.26
N GLU A 78 -1.66 2.44 -1.39
CA GLU A 78 -2.20 1.92 -2.63
C GLU A 78 -1.07 1.80 -3.67
N ILE A 79 -0.88 0.61 -4.23
CA ILE A 79 -0.02 0.41 -5.40
C ILE A 79 -0.83 0.82 -6.63
N VAL A 80 -0.26 1.71 -7.44
CA VAL A 80 -0.87 2.23 -8.67
C VAL A 80 0.14 2.17 -9.81
N VAL A 81 -0.38 2.11 -11.04
CA VAL A 81 0.42 2.27 -12.26
C VAL A 81 0.00 3.56 -12.93
N GLU A 82 0.98 4.36 -13.32
CA GLU A 82 0.79 5.54 -14.17
C GLU A 82 1.13 5.16 -15.62
N HIS A 83 0.28 5.57 -16.55
CA HIS A 83 0.48 5.43 -17.98
C HIS A 83 -0.13 6.62 -18.72
N GLY A 84 0.69 7.39 -19.44
CA GLY A 84 0.22 8.49 -20.29
C GLY A 84 -0.38 9.67 -19.51
N GLY A 85 0.15 9.96 -18.33
CA GLY A 85 -0.32 10.98 -17.39
C GLY A 85 -1.56 10.59 -16.59
N ARG A 86 -1.97 9.32 -16.62
CA ARG A 86 -3.19 8.83 -15.95
C ARG A 86 -2.91 7.55 -15.18
N LEU A 87 -3.71 7.28 -14.15
CA LEU A 87 -3.68 5.99 -13.48
C LEU A 87 -4.39 4.95 -14.33
N ASP A 88 -3.76 3.78 -14.47
CA ASP A 88 -4.20 2.67 -15.30
C ASP A 88 -4.34 1.41 -14.44
N PHE A 89 -5.56 1.17 -13.96
CA PHE A 89 -5.86 0.03 -13.10
C PHE A 89 -5.87 -1.29 -13.87
N ASP A 90 -6.35 -1.29 -15.11
CA ASP A 90 -6.43 -2.50 -15.93
C ASP A 90 -5.03 -3.06 -16.15
N ARG A 91 -4.08 -2.18 -16.50
CA ARG A 91 -2.67 -2.57 -16.65
C ARG A 91 -2.02 -3.06 -15.35
N LEU A 92 -2.39 -2.48 -14.21
CA LEU A 92 -1.95 -3.01 -12.91
C LEU A 92 -2.51 -4.42 -12.65
N SER A 93 -3.76 -4.67 -13.06
CA SER A 93 -4.44 -5.95 -12.82
C SER A 93 -3.91 -7.11 -13.66
N GLU A 94 -3.23 -6.80 -14.76
CA GLU A 94 -2.60 -7.79 -15.66
C GLU A 94 -1.18 -8.23 -15.21
N ARG A 95 -0.67 -7.69 -14.09
CA ARG A 95 0.67 -8.02 -13.56
C ARG A 95 0.74 -9.28 -12.71
#